data_AF-A0A2T2N0B6-F1
#
_entry.id   AF-A0A2T2N0B6-F1
#
_cell.length_a   1.000
_cell.length_b   1.000
_cell.length_c   1.000
_cell.angle_alpha   90.00
_cell.angle_beta   90.00
_cell.angle_gamma   90.00
#
_symmetry.space_group_name_H-M   'P 1'
#
loop_
_entity.id
_entity.type
_entity.pdbx_description
1 polymer ?
#
loop_
_entity_poly.entity_id
_entity_poly.type
_entity_poly.pdbx_seq_one_letter_code
_entity_poly.pdbx_strand_id
1 'polypeptide(L)'
;MIGAQNQAAVDGACALRILRDLRLNAATFTLPAPEDQHESGHFPFSVVTEGPTQELWVHYHQEEEFHMTPLRIWRTTSARDSREFIQALFQILTWGVHEFRPSVVGELTVIETALRERNVN
;
A
#
# COMPACT_ATOMS: atom_id res chain seq x y z
N MET A 1 1.16 -23.21 2.41
CA MET A 1 1.11 -21.88 1.75
C MET A 1 -0.24 -21.22 1.80
N ILE A 2 -1.32 -21.93 1.42
CA ILE A 2 -2.65 -21.35 1.18
C ILE A 2 -3.13 -20.45 2.33
N GLY A 3 -2.96 -20.86 3.59
CA GLY A 3 -3.37 -20.04 4.74
C GLY A 3 -2.65 -18.69 4.83
N ALA A 4 -1.34 -18.66 4.55
CA ALA A 4 -0.55 -17.44 4.65
C ALA A 4 -0.81 -16.49 3.46
N GLN A 5 -1.04 -17.03 2.26
CA GLN A 5 -1.46 -16.26 1.09
C GLN A 5 -2.87 -15.69 1.28
N ASN A 6 -3.81 -16.49 1.79
CA ASN A 6 -5.18 -16.03 2.07
C ASN A 6 -5.19 -14.92 3.12
N GLN A 7 -4.38 -15.05 4.18
CA GLN A 7 -4.25 -14.01 5.19
C GLN A 7 -3.69 -12.72 4.58
N ALA A 8 -2.62 -12.82 3.78
CA ALA A 8 -2.06 -11.68 3.08
C ALA A 8 -3.07 -10.99 2.15
N ALA A 9 -3.91 -11.74 1.45
CA ALA A 9 -4.96 -11.20 0.60
C ALA A 9 -5.99 -10.40 1.39
N VAL A 10 -6.44 -10.92 2.54
CA VAL A 10 -7.41 -10.23 3.42
C VAL A 10 -6.79 -8.96 4.01
N ASP A 11 -5.57 -9.04 4.51
CA ASP A 11 -4.86 -7.90 5.10
C ASP A 11 -4.59 -6.81 4.05
N GLY A 12 -4.20 -7.22 2.84
CA GLY A 12 -4.00 -6.33 1.71
C GLY A 12 -5.27 -5.60 1.27
N ALA A 13 -6.39 -6.32 1.14
CA ALA A 13 -7.68 -5.72 0.85
C ALA A 13 -8.11 -4.74 1.95
N CYS A 14 -7.86 -5.06 3.22
CA CYS A 14 -8.12 -4.17 4.33
C CYS A 14 -7.28 -2.88 4.23
N ALA A 15 -5.98 -3.00 3.96
CA ALA A 15 -5.08 -1.86 3.78
C ALA A 15 -5.52 -0.96 2.62
N LEU A 16 -5.85 -1.56 1.46
CA LEU A 16 -6.36 -0.82 0.30
C LEU A 16 -7.65 -0.07 0.61
N ARG A 17 -8.57 -0.67 1.36
CA ARG A 17 -9.80 0.00 1.78
C ARG A 17 -9.51 1.22 2.66
N ILE A 18 -8.62 1.09 3.65
CA ILE A 18 -8.23 2.21 4.52
C ILE A 18 -7.65 3.37 3.69
N LEU A 19 -6.80 3.06 2.72
CA LEU A 19 -6.17 4.06 1.84
C LEU A 19 -7.19 4.71 0.89
N ARG A 20 -8.11 3.91 0.30
CA ARG A 20 -9.23 4.41 -0.51
C ARG A 20 -10.09 5.38 0.30
N ASP A 21 -10.48 4.98 1.51
CA ASP A 21 -11.33 5.79 2.39
C ASP A 21 -10.62 7.09 2.79
N LEU A 22 -9.34 7.04 3.14
CA LEU A 22 -8.55 8.23 3.46
C LEU A 22 -8.56 9.23 2.30
N ARG A 23 -8.29 8.75 1.09
CA ARG A 23 -8.24 9.58 -0.11
C ARG A 23 -9.60 10.15 -0.47
N LEU A 24 -10.67 9.34 -0.41
CA LEU A 24 -12.03 9.82 -0.64
C LEU A 24 -12.41 10.91 0.36
N ASN A 25 -12.07 10.73 1.65
CA ASN A 25 -12.29 11.76 2.66
C ASN A 25 -11.51 13.04 2.35
N ALA A 26 -10.22 12.94 2.00
CA ALA A 26 -9.42 14.11 1.64
C ALA A 26 -10.01 14.85 0.42
N ALA A 27 -10.48 14.10 -0.59
CA ALA A 27 -11.07 14.66 -1.80
C ALA A 27 -12.35 15.49 -1.53
N THR A 28 -13.11 15.17 -0.47
CA THR A 28 -14.29 15.96 -0.10
C THR A 28 -13.96 17.40 0.33
N PHE A 29 -12.71 17.67 0.70
CA PHE A 29 -12.24 18.97 1.18
C PHE A 29 -11.40 19.75 0.16
N THR A 30 -11.05 19.13 -0.98
CA THR A 30 -10.29 19.78 -2.05
C THR A 30 -11.19 20.17 -3.22
N LEU A 31 -11.20 21.46 -3.59
CA LEU A 31 -11.81 21.96 -4.83
C LEU A 31 -10.69 22.47 -5.78
N PRO A 32 -10.74 22.14 -7.10
CA PRO A 32 -11.71 21.30 -7.77
C PRO A 32 -11.47 19.80 -7.51
N ALA A 33 -12.52 18.99 -7.71
CA ALA A 33 -12.40 17.53 -7.69
C ALA A 33 -11.28 17.13 -8.65
N PRO A 34 -10.28 16.35 -8.21
CA PRO A 34 -9.18 16.02 -9.08
C PRO A 34 -9.67 15.20 -10.27
N GLU A 35 -9.64 15.81 -11.47
CA GLU A 35 -9.90 15.11 -12.72
C GLU A 35 -8.89 13.96 -12.86
N ASP A 36 -9.41 12.74 -13.06
CA ASP A 36 -8.65 11.52 -13.36
C ASP A 36 -7.32 11.39 -12.64
N GLN A 37 -7.35 11.48 -11.30
CA GLN A 37 -6.23 10.97 -10.53
C GLN A 37 -6.24 9.45 -10.63
N HIS A 38 -5.62 8.95 -11.71
CA HIS A 38 -4.97 7.66 -11.85
C HIS A 38 -4.67 7.10 -10.47
N GLU A 39 -5.18 5.90 -10.18
CA GLU A 39 -5.01 5.16 -8.93
C GLU A 39 -3.77 5.63 -8.18
N SER A 40 -3.99 6.50 -7.18
CA SER A 40 -2.91 7.04 -6.35
C SER A 40 -2.08 5.85 -5.94
N GLY A 41 -0.80 5.89 -6.29
CA GLY A 41 0.12 4.76 -6.27
C GLY A 41 0.43 4.21 -4.88
N HIS A 42 -0.55 4.11 -3.99
CA HIS A 42 -0.50 3.37 -2.76
C HIS A 42 -0.62 1.89 -3.11
N PHE A 43 0.52 1.25 -3.23
CA PHE A 43 0.61 -0.19 -3.40
C PHE A 43 1.04 -0.80 -2.07
N PRO A 44 0.12 -1.35 -1.26
CA PRO A 44 0.53 -2.19 -0.15
C PRO A 44 1.30 -3.40 -0.69
N PHE A 45 2.27 -3.85 0.10
CA PHE A 45 3.04 -5.06 -0.18
C PHE A 45 2.91 -6.01 1.00
N SER A 46 2.88 -7.30 0.72
CA SER A 46 2.98 -8.33 1.77
C SER A 46 4.09 -9.31 1.44
N VAL A 47 4.77 -9.77 2.48
CA VAL A 47 5.68 -10.92 2.41
C VAL A 47 4.96 -12.12 2.99
N VAL A 48 4.86 -13.18 2.21
CA VAL A 48 4.36 -14.48 2.66
C VAL A 48 5.54 -15.41 2.84
N THR A 49 5.62 -16.06 4.00
CA THR A 49 6.72 -16.97 4.35
C THR A 49 6.19 -18.39 4.53
N GLU A 50 6.82 -19.37 3.89
CA GLU A 50 6.63 -20.79 4.18
C GLU A 50 7.97 -21.54 4.13
N GLY A 51 8.42 -22.03 5.29
CA GLY A 51 9.75 -22.61 5.42
C GLY A 51 10.83 -21.62 4.96
N PRO A 52 11.74 -22.01 4.05
CA PRO A 52 12.75 -21.11 3.51
C PRO A 52 12.23 -20.22 2.35
N THR A 53 10.99 -20.39 1.90
CA THR A 53 10.44 -19.64 0.78
C THR A 53 9.86 -18.30 1.25
N GLN A 54 10.22 -17.23 0.56
CA GLN A 54 9.70 -15.87 0.76
C GLN A 54 9.03 -15.42 -0.54
N GLU A 55 7.75 -15.06 -0.48
CA GLU A 55 7.00 -14.53 -1.62
C GLU A 55 6.65 -13.07 -1.36
N LEU A 56 7.01 -12.19 -2.29
CA LEU A 56 6.57 -10.80 -2.27
C LEU A 56 5.36 -10.64 -3.18
N TRP A 57 4.34 -10.00 -2.64
CA TRP A 57 3.08 -9.74 -3.30
C TRP A 57 2.79 -8.25 -3.28
N VAL A 58 2.19 -7.76 -4.36
CA VAL A 58 1.64 -6.41 -4.47
C VAL A 58 0.12 -6.48 -4.40
N HIS A 59 -0.46 -5.52 -3.71
CA HIS A 59 -1.91 -5.35 -3.59
C HIS A 59 -2.31 -4.10 -4.36
N TYR A 60 -3.38 -4.21 -5.12
CA TYR A 60 -3.94 -3.08 -5.85
C TYR A 60 -5.44 -3.26 -6.00
N HIS A 61 -6.11 -2.14 -6.23
CA HIS A 61 -7.49 -2.15 -6.66
C HIS A 61 -7.50 -2.02 -8.17
N GLN A 62 -8.41 -2.71 -8.84
CA GLN A 62 -8.67 -2.51 -10.26
C GLN A 62 -10.19 -2.61 -10.45
N GLU A 63 -10.78 -1.61 -11.10
CA GLU A 63 -12.24 -1.48 -11.24
C GLU A 63 -12.98 -1.38 -9.89
N GLU A 64 -13.61 -2.45 -9.39
CA GLU A 64 -14.26 -2.50 -8.06
C GLU A 64 -13.79 -3.71 -7.24
N GLU A 65 -12.70 -4.36 -7.65
CA GLU A 65 -12.16 -5.56 -7.01
C GLU A 65 -10.77 -5.31 -6.41
N PHE A 66 -10.49 -6.01 -5.31
CA PHE A 66 -9.18 -6.04 -4.69
C PHE A 66 -8.38 -7.21 -5.26
N HIS A 67 -7.19 -6.92 -5.77
CA HIS A 67 -6.29 -7.90 -6.35
C HIS A 67 -4.97 -7.97 -5.60
N MET A 68 -4.38 -9.16 -5.65
CA MET A 68 -3.06 -9.45 -5.10
C MET A 68 -2.31 -10.32 -6.13
N THR A 69 -1.15 -9.85 -6.58
CA THR A 69 -0.34 -10.53 -7.61
C THR A 69 1.07 -10.82 -7.09
N PRO A 70 1.64 -12.01 -7.33
CA PRO A 70 2.97 -12.33 -6.85
C PRO A 70 3.98 -11.58 -7.72
N LEU A 71 4.84 -10.78 -7.10
CA LEU A 71 5.92 -10.10 -7.80
C LEU A 71 7.10 -11.03 -7.97
N ARG A 72 7.49 -11.73 -6.89
CA ARG A 72 8.67 -12.59 -6.91
C ARG A 72 8.69 -13.57 -5.74
N ILE A 73 9.39 -14.68 -5.95
CA ILE A 73 9.64 -15.71 -4.94
C ILE A 73 11.16 -15.90 -4.80
N TRP A 74 11.63 -16.04 -3.56
CA TRP A 74 13.02 -16.30 -3.20
C TRP A 74 13.12 -17.47 -2.22
N ARG A 75 14.28 -18.15 -2.20
CA ARG A 75 14.61 -19.15 -1.18
C ARG A 75 15.78 -18.71 -0.32
N THR A 76 15.58 -18.55 0.98
CA THR A 76 16.61 -18.05 1.92
C THR A 76 17.78 -19.00 2.14
N THR A 77 17.69 -20.25 1.68
CA THR A 77 18.82 -21.18 1.63
C THR A 77 19.84 -20.83 0.54
N SER A 78 19.47 -20.00 -0.43
CA SER A 78 20.36 -19.42 -1.43
C SER A 78 20.85 -18.05 -0.94
N ALA A 79 22.16 -17.88 -0.83
CA ALA A 79 22.76 -16.60 -0.46
C ALA A 79 22.45 -15.49 -1.48
N ARG A 80 22.34 -15.85 -2.76
CA ARG A 80 21.94 -14.94 -3.83
C ARG A 80 20.50 -14.48 -3.63
N ASP A 81 19.57 -15.42 -3.47
CA ASP A 81 18.15 -15.13 -3.31
C ASP A 81 17.89 -14.29 -2.05
N SER A 82 18.60 -14.62 -0.95
CA SER A 82 18.53 -13.84 0.29
C SER A 82 18.95 -12.40 0.07
N ARG A 83 20.05 -12.17 -0.67
CA ARG A 83 20.50 -10.82 -1.01
C ARG A 83 19.48 -10.08 -1.87
N GLU A 84 18.96 -10.72 -2.91
CA GLU A 84 17.97 -10.12 -3.81
C GLU A 84 16.67 -9.79 -3.06
N PHE A 85 16.22 -10.64 -2.13
CA PHE A 85 15.06 -10.39 -1.29
C PHE A 85 15.24 -9.16 -0.39
N ILE A 86 16.38 -9.05 0.30
CA ILE A 86 16.68 -7.88 1.15
C ILE A 86 16.79 -6.60 0.31
N GLN A 87 17.35 -6.67 -0.91
CA GLN A 87 17.39 -5.53 -1.83
C GLN A 87 15.99 -5.08 -2.24
N ALA A 88 15.07 -6.01 -2.52
CA ALA A 88 13.67 -5.67 -2.84
C ALA A 88 12.97 -5.01 -1.64
N LEU A 89 13.15 -5.53 -0.42
CA LEU A 89 12.62 -4.90 0.78
C LEU A 89 13.18 -3.49 1.00
N PHE A 90 14.47 -3.31 0.80
CA PHE A 90 15.10 -1.99 0.90
C PHE A 90 14.51 -0.98 -0.09
N GLN A 91 14.24 -1.41 -1.33
CA GLN A 91 13.58 -0.56 -2.33
C GLN A 91 12.16 -0.18 -1.93
N ILE A 92 11.37 -1.14 -1.44
CA ILE A 92 10.00 -0.88 -0.94
C ILE A 92 10.02 0.09 0.24
N LEU A 93 10.94 -0.09 1.19
CA LEU A 93 11.06 0.82 2.34
C LEU A 93 11.50 2.22 1.91
N THR A 94 12.42 2.31 0.95
CA THR A 94 12.88 3.59 0.37
C THR A 94 11.72 4.33 -0.30
N TRP A 95 10.96 3.63 -1.16
CA TRP A 95 9.71 4.14 -1.72
C TRP A 95 8.71 4.55 -0.61
N GLY A 96 8.59 3.73 0.43
CA GLY A 96 7.75 3.97 1.60
C GLY A 96 8.06 5.32 2.27
N VAL A 97 9.34 5.65 2.43
CA VAL A 97 9.81 6.89 3.06
C VAL A 97 9.62 8.10 2.16
N HIS A 98 9.93 7.96 0.87
CA HIS A 98 10.03 9.11 -0.04
C HIS A 98 8.75 9.43 -0.80
N GLU A 99 7.86 8.45 -1.00
CA GLU A 99 6.67 8.61 -1.83
C GLU A 99 5.39 8.30 -1.04
N PHE A 100 5.29 7.08 -0.49
CA PHE A 100 4.06 6.64 0.19
C PHE A 100 3.73 7.47 1.43
N ARG A 101 4.66 7.57 2.39
CA ARG A 101 4.42 8.30 3.64
C ARG A 101 4.09 9.77 3.41
N PRO A 102 4.84 10.54 2.58
CA PRO A 102 4.48 11.92 2.29
C PRO A 102 3.09 12.06 1.67
N SER A 103 2.68 11.14 0.79
CA SER A 103 1.33 11.15 0.21
C SER A 103 0.24 10.97 1.27
N VAL A 104 0.37 9.96 2.14
CA VAL A 104 -0.58 9.72 3.25
C VAL A 104 -0.64 10.90 4.22
N VAL A 105 0.51 11.48 4.57
CA VAL A 105 0.59 12.67 5.44
C VAL A 105 -0.09 13.87 4.77
N GLY A 106 0.07 14.04 3.46
CA GLY A 106 -0.61 15.08 2.69
C GLY A 106 -2.14 14.97 2.79
N GLU A 107 -2.68 13.78 2.56
CA GLU A 107 -4.13 13.52 2.66
C GLU A 107 -4.66 13.78 4.08
N LEU A 108 -3.94 13.31 5.11
CA LEU A 108 -4.31 13.57 6.51
C LEU A 108 -4.26 15.05 6.88
N THR A 109 -3.26 15.79 6.37
CA THR A 109 -3.11 17.22 6.64
C THR A 109 -4.26 18.03 6.03
N VAL A 110 -4.72 17.66 4.83
CA VAL A 110 -5.89 18.27 4.17
C VAL A 110 -7.12 18.10 5.06
N ILE A 111 -7.38 16.87 5.52
CA ILE A 111 -8.53 16.57 6.38
C ILE A 111 -8.43 17.33 7.71
N GLU A 112 -7.26 17.31 8.36
CA GLU A 112 -7.06 17.99 9.64
C GLU A 112 -7.34 19.49 9.52
N THR A 113 -6.80 20.13 8.48
CA THR A 113 -6.96 21.57 8.24
C THR A 113 -8.43 21.92 8.04
N ALA A 114 -9.14 21.16 7.19
CA ALA A 114 -10.56 21.40 6.94
C ALA A 114 -11.43 21.20 8.20
N LEU A 115 -11.12 20.19 9.03
CA LEU A 115 -11.83 19.98 10.29
C LEU A 115 -11.58 21.11 11.30
N ARG A 116 -10.36 21.66 11.36
CA ARG A 116 -10.05 22.82 12.21
C ARG A 116 -10.85 24.05 11.80
N GLU A 117 -10.92 24.36 10.49
CA GLU A 117 -11.68 25.50 9.98
C GLU A 117 -13.19 25.40 10.27
N ARG A 118 -13.75 24.19 10.23
CA ARG A 118 -15.16 23.94 10.57
C ARG A 118 -15.48 24.08 12.06
N ASN A 119 -14.50 23.88 12.94
CA ASN A 119 -14.68 23.98 14.40
C ASN A 119 -14.49 25.42 14.94
N VAL A 120 -14.02 26.35 14.12
CA VAL A 120 -13.80 27.76 14.47
C VAL A 120 -14.98 28.65 14.04
N ASN A 121 -15.86 28.15 13.17
CA ASN A 121 -17.13 28.77 12.77
C ASN A 121 -18.32 28.15 13.53
#